data_AF-A0AA91IP58-F1
#
_entry.id   AF-A0AA91IP58-F1
#
_cell.length_a   1.000
_cell.length_b   1.000
_cell.length_c   1.000
_cell.angle_alpha   90.00
_cell.angle_beta   90.00
_cell.angle_gamma   90.00
#
_symmetry.space_group_name_H-M   'P 1'
#
loop_
_entity.id
_entity.type
_entity.pdbx_description
1 polymer ?
#
loop_
_entity_poly.entity_id
_entity_poly.type
_entity_poly.pdbx_seq_one_letter_code
_entity_poly.pdbx_strand_id
1 'polypeptide(L)'
;MSIFRPLFVLAPLALMLTACASDPKTEALQSEVQELTQKVQKLSTEAEYLERQKAMNENNEQRIYLIPAANSDALGITSLGQLRILISHLEPEADGSKAVLQIKTANGSILPSFTGSLEWGTLNQATLEPDQSSILSQNISFTSPATPTNVTSMEVRFSDIAPENLGFIRLSGLERQ
;
A
#
# COMPACT_ATOMS: atom_id res chain seq x y z
N MET A 1 -27.05 -86.55 -0.02
CA MET A 1 -26.75 -87.53 1.04
C MET A 1 -25.33 -87.27 1.51
N SER A 2 -25.10 -87.26 2.84
CA SER A 2 -23.92 -86.77 3.61
C SER A 2 -23.72 -85.24 3.58
N ILE A 3 -23.94 -84.42 4.62
CA ILE A 3 -23.80 -84.46 6.10
C ILE A 3 -22.35 -84.56 6.59
N PHE A 4 -21.74 -83.43 7.04
CA PHE A 4 -21.28 -83.15 8.42
C PHE A 4 -20.48 -81.80 8.50
N ARG A 5 -20.95 -80.86 9.33
CA ARG A 5 -20.18 -79.74 9.99
C ARG A 5 -19.40 -80.34 11.19
N PRO A 6 -18.46 -79.70 11.96
CA PRO A 6 -18.42 -78.26 12.32
C PRO A 6 -17.06 -77.62 12.76
N LEU A 7 -17.16 -76.36 13.19
CA LEU A 7 -16.50 -75.71 14.35
C LEU A 7 -15.13 -74.99 14.22
N PHE A 8 -15.21 -73.66 14.42
CA PHE A 8 -14.33 -72.77 15.22
C PHE A 8 -12.81 -72.82 15.05
N VAL A 9 -12.23 -71.69 14.62
CA VAL A 9 -11.20 -70.96 15.40
C VAL A 9 -11.37 -69.45 15.16
N LEU A 10 -11.16 -68.68 16.23
CA LEU A 10 -11.31 -67.24 16.39
C LEU A 10 -10.45 -66.36 15.47
N ALA A 11 -10.94 -65.14 15.24
CA ALA A 11 -10.18 -63.98 14.77
C ALA A 11 -9.14 -63.51 15.82
N PRO A 12 -8.13 -62.73 15.40
CA PRO A 12 -8.17 -61.29 15.67
C PRO A 12 -7.83 -60.47 14.40
N LEU A 13 -8.64 -59.49 14.02
CA LEU A 13 -8.50 -58.08 14.39
C LEU A 13 -7.10 -57.50 14.11
N ALA A 14 -6.92 -56.95 12.91
CA ALA A 14 -5.88 -55.96 12.60
C ALA A 14 -6.57 -54.73 11.96
N LEU A 15 -7.34 -54.04 12.78
CA LEU A 15 -7.66 -52.63 12.57
C LEU A 15 -6.73 -51.83 13.51
N MET A 16 -6.37 -50.62 13.07
CA MET A 16 -5.62 -49.57 13.79
C MET A 16 -4.09 -49.67 13.63
N LEU A 17 -3.34 -48.65 13.19
CA LEU A 17 -3.58 -47.28 12.76
C LEU A 17 -2.41 -46.93 11.82
N THR A 18 -2.66 -46.50 10.58
CA THR A 18 -1.68 -45.62 9.92
C THR A 18 -1.78 -44.26 10.59
N ALA A 19 -1.05 -44.09 11.69
CA ALA A 19 -0.71 -42.77 12.16
C ALA A 19 0.18 -42.18 11.05
N CYS A 20 -0.39 -41.31 10.21
CA CYS A 20 0.42 -40.34 9.49
C CYS A 20 1.14 -39.54 10.58
N ALA A 21 2.41 -39.85 10.81
CA ALA A 21 3.29 -38.94 11.50
C ALA A 21 3.31 -37.68 10.65
N SER A 22 2.58 -36.64 11.08
CA SER A 22 2.75 -35.30 10.53
C SER A 22 4.20 -34.93 10.74
N ASP A 23 4.98 -35.00 9.68
CA ASP A 23 6.41 -34.73 9.71
C ASP A 23 6.56 -33.21 9.88
N PRO A 24 7.02 -32.70 11.04
CA PRO A 24 7.03 -31.25 11.32
C PRO A 24 7.90 -30.47 10.32
N LYS A 25 8.79 -31.19 9.61
CA LYS A 25 9.62 -30.65 8.53
C LYS A 25 8.82 -30.27 7.28
N THR A 26 7.69 -30.95 7.02
CA THR A 26 6.80 -30.64 5.89
C THR A 26 5.88 -29.46 6.18
N GLU A 27 5.48 -29.26 7.44
CA GLU A 27 4.70 -28.08 7.87
C GLU A 27 5.55 -26.80 7.78
N ALA A 28 6.83 -26.85 8.17
CA ALA A 28 7.75 -25.71 8.09
C ALA A 28 8.06 -25.29 6.63
N LEU A 29 8.19 -26.25 5.71
CA LEU A 29 8.41 -25.97 4.29
C LEU A 29 7.16 -25.39 3.60
N GLN A 30 5.96 -25.84 4.00
CA GLN A 30 4.70 -25.26 3.53
C GLN A 30 4.55 -23.80 4.00
N SER A 31 4.93 -23.48 5.24
CA SER A 31 4.89 -22.10 5.72
C SER A 31 5.87 -21.18 4.97
N GLU A 32 7.07 -21.65 4.65
CA GLU A 32 8.09 -20.85 3.95
C GLU A 32 7.69 -20.58 2.48
N VAL A 33 7.11 -21.56 1.79
CA VAL A 33 6.59 -21.39 0.41
C VAL A 33 5.37 -20.46 0.39
N GLN A 34 4.48 -20.56 1.38
CA GLN A 34 3.33 -19.65 1.50
C GLN A 34 3.79 -18.21 1.74
N GLU A 35 4.75 -17.99 2.64
CA GLU A 35 5.33 -16.68 2.92
C GLU A 35 6.02 -16.09 1.68
N LEU A 36 6.81 -16.90 0.96
CA LEU A 36 7.48 -16.47 -0.26
C LEU A 36 6.48 -16.11 -1.38
N THR A 37 5.44 -16.92 -1.55
CA THR A 37 4.39 -16.66 -2.53
C THR A 37 3.66 -15.36 -2.24
N GLN A 38 3.33 -15.10 -0.96
CA GLN A 38 2.72 -13.85 -0.52
C GLN A 38 3.64 -12.65 -0.77
N LYS A 39 4.95 -12.79 -0.52
CA LYS A 39 5.94 -11.73 -0.82
C LYS A 39 6.02 -11.42 -2.30
N VAL A 40 6.07 -12.43 -3.17
CA VAL A 40 6.09 -12.23 -4.62
C VAL A 40 4.81 -11.56 -5.12
N GLN A 41 3.65 -11.99 -4.64
CA GLN A 41 2.36 -11.37 -4.99
C GLN A 41 2.31 -9.91 -4.53
N LYS A 42 2.70 -9.63 -3.29
CA LYS A 42 2.75 -8.27 -2.75
C LYS A 42 3.65 -7.36 -3.59
N LEU A 43 4.86 -7.80 -3.93
CA LEU A 43 5.78 -7.03 -4.76
C LEU A 43 5.23 -6.80 -6.17
N SER A 44 4.52 -7.77 -6.75
CA SER A 44 3.87 -7.61 -8.04
C SER A 44 2.79 -6.52 -7.99
N THR A 45 1.99 -6.50 -6.93
CA THR A 45 0.94 -5.49 -6.73
C THR A 45 1.53 -4.10 -6.47
N GLU A 46 2.55 -3.98 -5.61
CA GLU A 46 3.25 -2.71 -5.36
C GLU A 46 3.88 -2.16 -6.65
N ALA A 47 4.45 -3.04 -7.49
CA ALA A 47 5.02 -2.65 -8.78
C ALA A 47 3.96 -2.09 -9.74
N GLU A 48 2.78 -2.73 -9.81
CA GLU A 48 1.66 -2.24 -10.64
C GLU A 48 1.20 -0.84 -10.20
N TYR A 49 1.01 -0.63 -8.89
CA TYR A 49 0.67 0.70 -8.35
C TYR A 49 1.78 1.72 -8.61
N LEU A 50 3.05 1.33 -8.52
CA LEU A 50 4.18 2.22 -8.81
C LEU A 50 4.24 2.63 -10.29
N GLU A 51 4.09 1.68 -11.20
CA GLU A 51 4.02 1.96 -12.64
C GLU A 51 2.86 2.90 -12.96
N ARG A 52 1.71 2.66 -12.32
CA ARG A 52 0.55 3.53 -12.45
C ARG A 52 0.80 4.93 -11.94
N GLN A 53 1.40 5.06 -10.76
CA GLN A 53 1.78 6.34 -10.16
C GLN A 53 2.73 7.10 -11.08
N LYS A 54 3.74 6.43 -11.66
CA LYS A 54 4.67 7.05 -12.62
C LYS A 54 3.93 7.56 -13.86
N ALA A 55 3.11 6.72 -14.48
CA ALA A 55 2.33 7.10 -15.66
C ALA A 55 1.41 8.30 -15.39
N MET A 56 0.77 8.39 -14.22
CA MET A 56 -0.05 9.56 -13.87
C MET A 56 0.79 10.83 -13.74
N ASN A 57 1.96 10.75 -13.09
CA ASN A 57 2.84 11.89 -12.86
C ASN A 57 3.57 12.36 -14.13
N GLU A 58 3.85 11.46 -15.06
CA GLU A 58 4.45 11.80 -16.37
C GLU A 58 3.44 12.51 -17.28
N ASN A 59 2.16 12.15 -17.19
CA ASN A 59 1.09 12.71 -18.04
C ASN A 59 0.42 13.98 -17.47
N ASN A 60 0.72 14.36 -16.23
CA ASN A 60 0.08 15.50 -15.57
C ASN A 60 1.12 16.46 -14.99
N GLU A 61 1.45 17.51 -15.73
CA GLU A 61 2.21 18.62 -15.15
C GLU A 61 1.38 19.36 -14.09
N GLN A 62 2.06 19.94 -13.10
CA GLN A 62 1.45 20.67 -11.98
C GLN A 62 0.58 19.84 -11.03
N ARG A 63 0.56 18.51 -11.20
CA ARG A 63 -0.14 17.58 -10.31
C ARG A 63 0.79 16.43 -9.93
N ILE A 64 0.89 16.16 -8.64
CA ILE A 64 1.68 15.05 -8.12
C ILE A 64 0.73 14.05 -7.46
N TYR A 65 0.60 12.89 -8.07
CA TYR A 65 -0.14 11.75 -7.58
C TYR A 65 0.75 10.86 -6.70
N LEU A 66 0.24 10.51 -5.53
CA LEU A 66 0.77 9.47 -4.66
C LEU A 66 -0.29 8.39 -4.49
N ILE A 67 0.09 7.13 -4.69
CA ILE A 67 -0.71 5.96 -4.37
C ILE A 67 -0.08 5.32 -3.13
N PRO A 68 -0.75 5.33 -1.95
CA PRO A 68 -0.19 4.74 -0.74
C PRO A 68 0.25 3.28 -0.91
N ALA A 69 -0.53 2.51 -1.70
CA ALA A 69 -0.23 1.11 -2.01
C ALA A 69 1.02 0.91 -2.90
N ALA A 70 1.53 1.95 -3.57
CA ALA A 70 2.81 1.87 -4.30
C ALA A 70 4.03 1.85 -3.36
N ASN A 71 3.85 2.29 -2.10
CA ASN A 71 4.89 2.33 -1.06
C ASN A 71 6.24 2.92 -1.55
N SER A 72 6.16 3.96 -2.39
CA SER A 72 7.30 4.59 -3.05
C SER A 72 7.11 6.10 -3.11
N ASP A 73 8.21 6.83 -3.27
CA ASP A 73 8.14 8.25 -3.55
C ASP A 73 7.54 8.54 -4.94
N ALA A 74 6.79 9.63 -5.03
CA ALA A 74 6.30 10.20 -6.28
C ALA A 74 7.23 11.31 -6.73
N LEU A 75 7.51 11.38 -8.03
CA LEU A 75 8.28 12.44 -8.68
C LEU A 75 7.35 13.19 -9.63
N GLY A 76 7.28 14.51 -9.54
CA GLY A 76 6.44 15.30 -10.44
C GLY A 76 6.96 16.72 -10.67
N ILE A 77 6.54 17.32 -11.78
CA ILE A 77 6.95 18.66 -12.22
C ILE A 77 5.88 19.68 -11.81
N THR A 78 6.32 20.76 -11.16
CA THR A 78 5.44 21.82 -10.63
C THR A 78 6.06 23.20 -10.89
N SER A 79 5.32 24.27 -10.60
CA SER A 79 5.81 25.65 -10.65
C SER A 79 6.99 25.91 -9.69
N LEU A 80 7.11 25.09 -8.64
CA LEU A 80 8.19 25.12 -7.65
C LEU A 80 9.42 24.32 -8.12
N GLY A 81 9.36 23.73 -9.31
CA GLY A 81 10.35 22.82 -9.86
C GLY A 81 9.92 21.36 -9.73
N GLN A 82 10.88 20.45 -9.95
CA GLN A 82 10.64 19.02 -9.81
C GLN A 82 10.69 18.64 -8.33
N LEU A 83 9.61 18.05 -7.83
CA LEU A 83 9.44 17.66 -6.44
C LEU A 83 9.38 16.15 -6.31
N ARG A 84 9.86 15.67 -5.18
CA ARG A 84 9.77 14.28 -4.76
C ARG A 84 9.05 14.22 -3.42
N ILE A 85 7.98 13.44 -3.38
CA ILE A 85 7.06 13.37 -2.23
C ILE A 85 6.93 11.93 -1.77
N LEU A 86 6.99 11.70 -0.47
CA LEU A 86 6.83 10.39 0.16
C LEU A 86 5.82 10.48 1.30
N ILE A 87 4.99 9.46 1.45
CA ILE A 87 4.17 9.26 2.65
C ILE A 87 5.04 8.53 3.68
N SER A 88 5.50 9.23 4.71
CA SER A 88 6.41 8.65 5.71
C SER A 88 5.69 7.96 6.86
N HIS A 89 4.47 8.40 7.16
CA HIS A 89 3.60 7.80 8.17
C HIS A 89 2.15 7.99 7.73
N LEU A 90 1.30 6.99 7.95
CA LEU A 90 -0.13 7.01 7.68
C LEU A 90 -0.83 6.24 8.79
N GLU A 91 -1.73 6.91 9.52
CA GLU A 91 -2.40 6.34 10.68
C GLU A 91 -3.87 6.79 10.76
N PRO A 92 -4.73 6.02 11.46
CA PRO A 92 -6.11 6.43 11.71
C PRO A 92 -6.17 7.72 12.53
N GLU A 93 -7.12 8.59 12.22
CA GLU A 93 -7.50 9.75 13.02
C GLU A 93 -9.03 9.78 13.17
N ALA A 94 -9.55 10.45 14.20
CA ALA A 94 -10.96 10.36 14.64
C ALA A 94 -12.00 10.11 13.52
N ASP A 95 -12.04 10.99 12.52
CA ASP A 95 -12.99 10.93 11.40
C ASP A 95 -12.28 10.69 10.05
N GLY A 96 -11.17 9.93 10.04
CA GLY A 96 -10.46 9.61 8.80
C GLY A 96 -9.03 9.14 9.02
N SER A 97 -8.09 9.78 8.33
CA SER A 97 -6.68 9.42 8.35
C SER A 97 -5.80 10.64 8.52
N LYS A 98 -4.61 10.44 9.07
CA LYS A 98 -3.55 11.43 9.12
C LYS A 98 -2.28 10.87 8.51
N ALA A 99 -1.57 11.68 7.75
CA ALA A 99 -0.27 11.32 7.20
C ALA A 99 0.77 12.41 7.41
N VAL A 100 2.04 11.98 7.36
CA VAL A 100 3.20 12.86 7.29
C VAL A 100 3.79 12.77 5.89
N LEU A 101 3.67 13.84 5.12
CA LEU A 101 4.27 13.95 3.80
C LEU A 101 5.70 14.51 3.93
N GLN A 102 6.67 13.76 3.41
CA GLN A 102 8.04 14.25 3.22
C GLN A 102 8.19 14.81 1.82
N ILE A 103 8.59 16.07 1.71
CA ILE A 103 8.71 16.78 0.45
C ILE A 103 10.16 17.26 0.30
N LYS A 104 10.75 17.00 -0.86
CA LYS A 104 12.06 17.52 -1.24
C LYS A 104 12.07 17.93 -2.71
N THR A 105 12.91 18.90 -3.06
CA THR A 105 13.19 19.20 -4.45
C THR A 105 14.12 18.14 -5.03
N ALA A 106 13.96 17.79 -6.31
CA ALA A 106 14.79 16.78 -6.96
C ALA A 106 16.26 17.22 -7.11
N ASN A 107 16.51 18.53 -7.15
CA ASN A 107 17.86 19.11 -7.24
C ASN A 107 18.51 19.38 -5.87
N GLY A 108 17.82 19.10 -4.75
CA GLY A 108 18.33 19.29 -3.40
C GLY A 108 18.32 20.76 -2.91
N SER A 109 17.69 21.67 -3.65
CA SER A 109 17.43 23.04 -3.18
C SER A 109 16.41 23.07 -2.04
N ILE A 110 16.49 24.10 -1.20
CA ILE A 110 15.52 24.35 -0.13
C ILE A 110 14.14 24.62 -0.76
N LEU A 111 13.12 23.96 -0.24
CA LEU A 111 11.74 24.15 -0.67
C LEU A 111 11.24 25.52 -0.16
N PRO A 112 10.79 26.44 -1.02
CA PRO A 112 10.25 27.73 -0.57
C PRO A 112 8.90 27.51 0.14
N SER A 113 8.44 28.52 0.88
CA SER A 113 7.06 28.55 1.35
C SER A 113 6.09 28.53 0.16
N PHE A 114 4.98 27.81 0.30
CA PHE A 114 4.01 27.65 -0.78
C PHE A 114 2.59 27.42 -0.26
N THR A 115 1.61 27.62 -1.13
CA THR A 115 0.23 27.16 -0.97
C THR A 115 -0.13 26.18 -2.07
N GLY A 116 -1.19 25.41 -1.88
CA GLY A 116 -1.78 24.62 -2.96
C GLY A 116 -3.01 23.86 -2.51
N SER A 117 -3.43 22.91 -3.33
CA SER A 117 -4.56 22.02 -3.06
C SER A 117 -4.07 20.59 -2.86
N LEU A 118 -4.62 19.94 -1.84
CA LEU A 118 -4.45 18.52 -1.56
C LEU A 118 -5.80 17.85 -1.77
N GLU A 119 -5.84 16.87 -2.66
CA GLU A 119 -7.01 16.06 -2.94
C GLU A 119 -6.74 14.60 -2.60
N TRP A 120 -7.77 13.87 -2.19
CA TRP A 120 -7.67 12.46 -1.84
C TRP A 120 -8.97 11.73 -2.11
N GLY A 121 -8.92 10.41 -2.12
CA GLY A 121 -10.09 9.56 -2.32
C GLY A 121 -9.70 8.11 -2.55
N THR A 122 -10.64 7.33 -3.09
CA THR A 122 -10.43 5.93 -3.43
C THR A 122 -9.95 5.78 -4.88
N LEU A 123 -9.39 4.62 -5.21
CA LEU A 123 -9.09 4.22 -6.58
C LEU A 123 -10.15 3.26 -7.09
N ASN A 124 -10.48 3.36 -8.37
CA ASN A 124 -11.17 2.29 -9.07
C ASN A 124 -10.24 1.08 -9.20
N GLN A 125 -10.62 -0.05 -8.61
CA GLN A 125 -9.77 -1.24 -8.55
C GLN A 125 -9.48 -1.88 -9.92
N ALA A 126 -10.29 -1.61 -10.95
CA ALA A 126 -10.09 -2.17 -12.28
C ALA A 126 -9.18 -1.30 -13.16
N THR A 127 -9.18 0.03 -12.98
CA THR A 127 -8.41 0.95 -13.82
C THR A 127 -7.22 1.59 -13.10
N LEU A 128 -7.19 1.47 -11.77
CA LEU A 128 -6.26 2.17 -10.89
C LEU A 128 -6.23 3.69 -11.11
N GLU A 129 -7.36 4.26 -11.52
CA GLU A 129 -7.59 5.71 -11.61
C GLU A 129 -8.35 6.22 -10.37
N PRO A 130 -8.18 7.50 -10.00
CA PRO A 130 -9.01 8.16 -9.00
C PRO A 130 -10.51 7.99 -9.28
N ASP A 131 -11.25 7.48 -8.30
CA ASP A 131 -12.71 7.47 -8.35
C ASP A 131 -13.22 8.89 -8.14
N GLN A 132 -13.71 9.50 -9.22
CA GLN A 132 -14.17 10.88 -9.25
C GLN A 132 -15.30 11.17 -8.26
N SER A 133 -16.09 10.16 -7.88
CA SER A 133 -17.19 10.31 -6.93
C SER A 133 -16.73 10.39 -5.47
N SER A 134 -15.49 9.97 -5.19
CA SER A 134 -14.92 9.90 -3.84
C SER A 134 -14.00 11.08 -3.50
N ILE A 135 -13.74 11.98 -4.47
CA ILE A 135 -12.69 12.99 -4.32
C ILE A 135 -13.10 14.05 -3.30
N LEU A 136 -12.26 14.17 -2.27
CA LEU A 136 -12.29 15.23 -1.28
C LEU A 136 -11.06 16.14 -1.48
N SER A 137 -11.15 17.38 -1.01
CA SER A 137 -10.09 18.37 -1.19
C SER A 137 -9.95 19.31 0.00
N GLN A 138 -8.72 19.77 0.24
CA GLN A 138 -8.42 20.84 1.18
C GLN A 138 -7.28 21.71 0.66
N ASN A 139 -7.31 22.99 1.05
CA ASN A 139 -6.16 23.87 0.82
C ASN A 139 -5.07 23.58 1.84
N ILE A 140 -3.83 23.63 1.38
CA ILE A 140 -2.64 23.45 2.21
C ILE A 140 -1.72 24.66 2.09
N SER A 141 -1.00 24.93 3.18
CA SER A 141 0.08 25.90 3.20
C SER A 141 1.28 25.29 3.90
N PHE A 142 2.45 25.58 3.34
CA PHE A 142 3.73 25.19 3.90
C PHE A 142 4.59 26.44 4.09
N THR A 143 5.15 26.58 5.29
CA THR A 143 6.09 27.65 5.62
C THR A 143 7.49 27.06 5.72
N SER A 144 8.43 27.58 4.94
CA SER A 144 9.83 27.16 5.01
C SER A 144 10.36 27.34 6.44
N PRO A 145 11.05 26.33 7.00
CA PRO A 145 11.63 26.44 8.33
C PRO A 145 12.74 27.50 8.36
N ALA A 146 12.93 28.11 9.54
CA ALA A 146 14.00 29.09 9.75
C ALA A 146 15.41 28.51 9.59
N THR A 147 15.55 27.21 9.88
CA THR A 147 16.79 26.46 9.60
C THR A 147 16.64 25.73 8.27
N PRO A 148 17.49 26.01 7.27
CA PRO A 148 17.48 25.32 5.99
C PRO A 148 17.55 23.79 6.11
N THR A 149 16.65 23.10 5.42
CA THR A 149 16.68 21.64 5.24
C THR A 149 16.31 21.28 3.81
N ASN A 150 16.89 20.19 3.30
CA ASN A 150 16.59 19.68 1.97
C ASN A 150 15.41 18.70 1.97
N VAL A 151 14.97 18.27 3.16
CA VAL A 151 13.78 17.45 3.36
C VAL A 151 12.88 18.13 4.38
N THR A 152 11.65 18.36 3.96
CA THR A 152 10.61 18.98 4.76
C THR A 152 9.54 17.96 5.09
N SER A 153 8.94 18.04 6.27
CA SER A 153 7.77 17.26 6.64
C SER A 153 6.54 18.15 6.82
N MET A 154 5.39 17.69 6.34
CA MET A 154 4.10 18.36 6.49
C MET A 154 3.05 17.34 6.92
N GLU A 155 2.38 17.61 8.04
CA GLU A 155 1.23 16.81 8.47
C GLU A 155 0.01 17.19 7.66
N VAL A 156 -0.72 16.18 7.18
CA VAL A 156 -1.97 16.34 6.44
C VAL A 156 -3.02 15.40 7.00
N ARG A 157 -4.27 15.87 6.99
CA ARG A 157 -5.44 15.09 7.39
C ARG A 157 -6.30 14.80 6.19
N PHE A 158 -6.87 13.60 6.16
CA PHE A 158 -7.78 13.12 5.13
C PHE A 158 -9.09 12.76 5.81
N SER A 159 -10.05 13.67 5.77
CA SER A 159 -11.39 13.43 6.33
C SER A 159 -12.13 12.33 5.57
N ASP A 160 -13.02 11.65 6.27
CA ASP A 160 -13.99 10.67 5.76
C ASP A 160 -13.37 9.47 5.03
N ILE A 161 -12.08 9.20 5.25
CA ILE A 161 -11.39 8.06 4.66
C ILE A 161 -10.46 7.40 5.67
N ALA A 162 -10.64 6.11 5.91
CA ALA A 162 -9.73 5.32 6.74
C ALA A 162 -8.44 4.99 5.98
N PRO A 163 -7.30 4.75 6.67
CA PRO A 163 -6.00 4.56 6.02
C PRO A 163 -5.99 3.47 4.96
N GLU A 164 -6.68 2.37 5.23
CA GLU A 164 -6.81 1.21 4.35
C GLU A 164 -7.63 1.48 3.09
N ASN A 165 -8.47 2.52 3.11
CA ASN A 165 -9.32 2.92 2.00
C ASN A 165 -8.73 4.11 1.22
N LEU A 166 -7.66 4.73 1.71
CA LEU A 166 -6.98 5.83 1.04
C LEU A 166 -6.30 5.31 -0.24
N GLY A 167 -6.97 5.48 -1.37
CA GLY A 167 -6.51 4.99 -2.66
C GLY A 167 -5.47 5.90 -3.32
N PHE A 168 -5.65 7.22 -3.21
CA PHE A 168 -4.70 8.18 -3.75
C PHE A 168 -4.68 9.49 -2.97
N ILE A 169 -3.58 10.21 -3.14
CA ILE A 169 -3.40 11.61 -2.76
C ILE A 169 -2.92 12.36 -4.00
N ARG A 170 -3.41 13.57 -4.23
CA ARG A 170 -2.99 14.44 -5.33
C ARG A 170 -2.67 15.83 -4.80
N LEU A 171 -1.44 16.29 -5.00
CA LEU A 171 -1.06 17.69 -4.77
C LEU A 171 -1.18 18.44 -6.08
N SER A 172 -1.80 19.61 -6.08
CA SER A 172 -1.94 20.45 -7.27
C SER A 172 -1.94 21.94 -6.94
N GLY A 173 -1.76 22.78 -7.97
CA GLY A 173 -1.83 24.24 -7.81
C GLY A 173 -0.80 24.77 -6.82
N LEU A 174 0.39 24.17 -6.78
CA LEU A 174 1.46 24.62 -5.89
C LEU A 174 1.98 25.97 -6.37
N GLU A 175 1.91 26.98 -5.50
CA GLU A 175 2.31 28.35 -5.79
C GLU A 175 3.16 28.90 -4.65
N ARG A 176 4.23 29.63 -4.99
CA ARG A 176 5.13 30.24 -4.00
C ARG A 176 4.39 31.35 -3.25
N GLN A 177 4.55 31.37 -1.92
CA GLN A 177 4.08 32.46 -1.05
C GLN A 177 4.97 33.69 -1.11
#